data_AF-W6Z9E6-F1
#
_entry.id   AF-W6Z9E6-F1
#
_cell.length_a   1.000
_cell.length_b   1.000
_cell.length_c   1.000
_cell.angle_alpha   90.00
_cell.angle_beta   90.00
_cell.angle_gamma   90.00
#
_symmetry.space_group_name_H-M   'P 1'
#
loop_
_entity.id
_entity.type
_entity.pdbx_description
1 polymer ?
#
loop_
_entity_poly.entity_id
_entity_poly.type
_entity_poly.pdbx_seq_one_letter_code
_entity_poly.pdbx_strand_id
1 'polypeptide(L)'
;MTNSSEALTQNELNTAKEKLLREKDIQREEERLEEQKRWLATKRLMLHGQYSDWLNDTIVNRTIIPYCKSWNQNIAAQMQDRLPREIRDMIYQHLWDYDPDRTSPHLMARQHVKQHYTFTCPYCPPDTIAMFPRILDIAQCMFRAEHGDLSQLFDQSALPHYLSPDYIGELTAHEIGVSFYKSLNEENLLQCQSSRIKSVLQNDAFYLGLPTSELIRSLTVHCNIDRYRTPPQKHSLSSKCRHTLSETALVRSELLKEDFASLLDIKNKKGFKLHVIMHQCYIRLNVLEEVIEALRPVLESFAQDDSSLTITWTYRGHWDNAMGPPCYQLVSCEITHALEASNDPLLDDPEWKWDLYEVLDQAEDIILPEHAKFDVEPVNISKASNRSAINRFVHNMYDLGEINNLTARNVIAQGTDVPSESEADSDASDGCKFGLCAHEDDEEL
;
A
#
# COMPACT_ATOMS: atom_id res chain seq x y z
N MET A 1 18.75 31.71 -86.59
CA MET A 1 19.01 31.43 -85.15
C MET A 1 17.98 32.06 -84.22
N THR A 2 16.83 32.53 -84.70
CA THR A 2 15.78 33.18 -83.88
C THR A 2 14.77 32.22 -83.25
N ASN A 3 14.54 31.03 -83.83
CA ASN A 3 13.52 30.08 -83.36
C ASN A 3 13.85 29.37 -82.02
N SER A 4 15.10 29.43 -81.55
CA SER A 4 15.51 28.77 -80.28
C SER A 4 15.11 29.58 -79.04
N SER A 5 15.07 30.91 -79.15
CA SER A 5 14.76 31.82 -78.04
C SER A 5 13.27 31.82 -77.68
N GLU A 6 12.40 31.78 -78.70
CA GLU A 6 10.94 31.72 -78.53
C GLU A 6 10.50 30.37 -77.92
N ALA A 7 11.17 29.27 -78.29
CA ALA A 7 10.90 27.96 -77.70
C ALA A 7 11.30 27.89 -76.21
N LEU A 8 12.40 28.54 -75.83
CA LEU A 8 12.87 28.59 -74.44
C LEU A 8 11.92 29.40 -73.56
N THR A 9 11.52 30.58 -74.03
CA THR A 9 10.58 31.46 -73.32
C THR A 9 9.18 30.85 -73.18
N GLN A 10 8.71 30.09 -74.18
CA GLN A 10 7.44 29.38 -74.08
C GLN A 10 7.49 28.22 -73.06
N ASN A 11 8.62 27.53 -72.94
CA ASN A 11 8.81 26.45 -71.96
C ASN A 11 8.87 27.00 -70.52
N GLU A 12 9.55 28.13 -70.32
CA GLU A 12 9.58 28.85 -69.04
C GLU A 12 8.17 29.32 -68.63
N LEU A 13 7.38 29.86 -69.57
CA LEU A 13 6.01 30.27 -69.33
C LEU A 13 5.11 29.09 -68.94
N ASN A 14 5.26 27.94 -69.62
CA ASN A 14 4.50 26.73 -69.28
C ASN A 14 4.89 26.20 -67.89
N THR A 15 6.18 26.19 -67.57
CA THR A 15 6.68 25.80 -66.23
C THR A 15 6.15 26.73 -65.14
N ALA A 16 6.10 28.04 -65.39
CA ALA A 16 5.53 29.01 -64.46
C ALA A 16 4.02 28.81 -64.25
N LYS A 17 3.28 28.49 -65.32
CA LYS A 17 1.85 28.17 -65.24
C LYS A 17 1.60 26.88 -64.43
N GLU A 18 2.40 25.84 -64.64
CA GLU A 18 2.30 24.60 -63.87
C GLU A 18 2.60 24.82 -62.37
N LYS A 19 3.63 25.61 -62.05
CA LYS A 19 3.93 25.98 -60.65
C LYS A 19 2.77 26.74 -60.02
N LEU A 20 2.20 27.71 -60.73
CA LEU A 20 1.05 28.49 -60.24
C LEU A 20 -0.21 27.63 -60.09
N LEU A 21 -0.40 26.61 -60.94
CA LEU A 21 -1.49 25.66 -60.79
C LEU A 21 -1.30 24.79 -59.53
N ARG A 22 -0.09 24.26 -59.32
CA ARG A 22 0.25 23.48 -58.12
C ARG A 22 0.10 24.30 -56.84
N GLU A 23 0.52 25.55 -56.84
CA GLU A 23 0.37 26.46 -55.70
C GLU A 23 -1.11 26.70 -55.37
N LYS A 24 -1.96 26.87 -56.38
CA LYS A 24 -3.43 26.96 -56.20
C LYS A 24 -4.07 25.66 -55.73
N ASP A 25 -3.53 24.50 -56.08
CA ASP A 25 -4.00 23.20 -55.60
C ASP A 25 -3.59 22.98 -54.13
N ILE A 26 -2.35 23.35 -53.78
CA ILE A 26 -1.86 23.33 -52.39
C ILE A 26 -2.69 24.26 -51.52
N GLN A 27 -2.93 25.49 -51.94
CA GLN A 27 -3.72 26.44 -51.18
C GLN A 27 -5.17 25.95 -50.94
N ARG A 28 -5.79 25.32 -51.96
CA ARG A 28 -7.12 24.71 -51.80
C ARG A 28 -7.11 23.54 -50.82
N GLU A 29 -6.06 22.72 -50.83
CA GLU A 29 -5.91 21.61 -49.90
C GLU A 29 -5.64 22.10 -48.47
N GLU A 30 -4.84 23.17 -48.30
CA GLU A 30 -4.62 23.82 -47.01
C GLU A 30 -5.93 24.40 -46.44
N GLU A 31 -6.73 25.09 -47.26
CA GLU A 31 -8.05 25.59 -46.88
C GLU A 31 -8.99 24.44 -46.46
N ARG A 32 -9.01 23.34 -47.23
CA ARG A 32 -9.79 22.13 -46.92
C ARG A 32 -9.37 21.50 -45.59
N LEU A 33 -8.07 21.40 -45.33
CA LEU A 33 -7.53 20.83 -44.09
C LEU A 33 -7.83 21.73 -42.88
N GLU A 34 -7.76 23.05 -43.04
CA GLU A 34 -8.08 23.99 -41.95
C GLU A 34 -9.59 23.96 -41.62
N GLU A 35 -10.46 23.82 -42.63
CA GLU A 35 -11.89 23.60 -42.42
C GLU A 35 -12.16 22.27 -41.71
N GLN A 36 -11.51 21.18 -42.15
CA GLN A 36 -11.61 19.87 -41.50
C GLN A 36 -11.14 19.92 -40.04
N LYS A 37 -10.07 20.66 -39.74
CA LYS A 37 -9.56 20.88 -38.39
C LYS A 37 -10.56 21.66 -37.52
N ARG A 38 -11.16 22.73 -38.05
CA ARG A 38 -12.22 23.49 -37.35
C ARG A 38 -13.45 22.63 -37.07
N TRP A 39 -13.87 21.82 -38.03
CA TRP A 39 -14.98 20.88 -37.88
C TRP A 39 -14.69 19.83 -36.79
N LEU A 40 -13.50 19.22 -36.79
CA LEU A 40 -13.08 18.26 -35.77
C LEU A 40 -13.01 18.89 -34.37
N ALA A 41 -12.50 20.11 -34.26
CA ALA A 41 -12.45 20.84 -33.00
C ALA A 41 -13.86 21.11 -32.44
N THR A 42 -14.78 21.53 -33.30
CA THR A 42 -16.19 21.75 -32.94
C THR A 42 -16.85 20.45 -32.49
N LYS A 43 -16.66 19.36 -33.24
CA LYS A 43 -17.18 18.03 -32.87
C LYS A 43 -16.63 17.57 -31.52
N ARG A 44 -15.34 17.82 -31.24
CA ARG A 44 -14.73 17.50 -29.95
C ARG A 44 -15.35 18.30 -28.80
N LEU A 45 -15.61 19.59 -29.00
CA LEU A 45 -16.27 20.44 -28.00
C LEU A 45 -17.72 20.00 -27.73
N MET A 46 -18.49 19.70 -28.78
CA MET A 46 -19.86 19.17 -28.63
C MET A 46 -19.87 17.84 -27.88
N LEU A 47 -18.95 16.93 -28.23
CA LEU A 47 -18.79 15.67 -27.51
C LEU A 47 -18.35 15.90 -26.06
N HIS A 48 -17.55 16.93 -25.77
CA HIS A 48 -17.12 17.24 -24.41
C HIS A 48 -18.27 17.73 -23.53
N GLY A 49 -19.15 18.60 -24.07
CA GLY A 49 -20.36 19.05 -23.38
C GLY A 49 -21.35 17.91 -23.14
N GLN A 50 -21.57 17.07 -24.16
CA GLN A 50 -22.37 15.85 -24.00
C GLN A 50 -21.74 14.90 -22.98
N TYR A 51 -20.42 14.76 -22.96
CA TYR A 51 -19.72 13.92 -21.99
C TYR A 51 -19.89 14.44 -20.56
N SER A 52 -19.78 15.76 -20.34
CA SER A 52 -20.02 16.35 -19.01
C SER A 52 -21.48 16.23 -18.58
N ASP A 53 -22.42 16.33 -19.52
CA ASP A 53 -23.85 16.17 -19.21
C ASP A 53 -24.19 14.71 -18.87
N TRP A 54 -23.63 13.76 -19.62
CA TRP A 54 -23.86 12.31 -19.42
C TRP A 54 -23.16 11.76 -18.18
N LEU A 55 -22.04 12.38 -17.77
CA LEU A 55 -21.28 11.99 -16.59
C LEU A 55 -21.45 12.95 -15.41
N ASN A 56 -22.48 13.81 -15.45
CA ASN A 56 -22.92 14.46 -14.22
C ASN A 56 -23.30 13.39 -13.20
N ASP A 57 -22.84 13.55 -11.96
CA ASP A 57 -23.13 12.69 -10.81
C ASP A 57 -24.60 12.26 -10.74
N THR A 58 -25.54 13.13 -11.15
CA THR A 58 -26.96 12.80 -11.15
C THR A 58 -27.31 11.67 -12.12
N ILE A 59 -26.80 11.69 -13.36
CA ILE A 59 -27.07 10.66 -14.38
C ILE A 59 -26.32 9.37 -14.04
N VAL A 60 -25.06 9.51 -13.60
CA VAL A 60 -24.22 8.38 -13.19
C VAL A 60 -24.91 7.58 -12.08
N ASN A 61 -25.34 8.26 -11.01
CA ASN A 61 -25.95 7.61 -9.85
C ASN A 61 -27.38 7.11 -10.12
N ARG A 62 -28.17 7.81 -10.94
CA ARG A 62 -29.58 7.41 -11.19
C ARG A 62 -29.75 6.36 -12.28
N THR A 63 -28.87 6.33 -13.27
CA THR A 63 -29.08 5.52 -14.48
C THR A 63 -27.93 4.55 -14.73
N ILE A 64 -26.69 5.05 -14.75
CA ILE A 64 -25.54 4.25 -15.19
C ILE A 64 -25.23 3.17 -14.14
N ILE A 65 -25.08 3.55 -12.86
CA ILE A 65 -24.77 2.61 -11.79
C ILE A 65 -25.85 1.51 -11.65
N PRO A 66 -27.16 1.83 -11.56
CA PRO A 66 -28.19 0.79 -11.49
C PRO A 66 -28.21 -0.13 -12.71
N TYR A 67 -27.99 0.41 -13.93
CA TYR A 67 -27.89 -0.41 -15.13
C TYR A 67 -26.69 -1.37 -15.07
N CYS A 68 -25.52 -0.87 -14.68
CA CYS A 68 -24.31 -1.67 -14.51
C CYS A 68 -24.50 -2.78 -13.47
N LYS A 69 -25.11 -2.46 -12.31
CA LYS A 69 -25.44 -3.44 -11.27
C LYS A 69 -26.36 -4.52 -11.83
N SER A 70 -27.48 -4.15 -12.47
CA SER A 70 -28.43 -5.10 -13.02
C SER A 70 -27.84 -6.00 -14.12
N TRP A 71 -27.06 -5.43 -15.03
CA TRP A 71 -26.42 -6.18 -16.11
C TRP A 71 -25.37 -7.18 -15.58
N ASN A 72 -24.50 -6.73 -14.67
CA ASN A 72 -23.48 -7.59 -14.06
C ASN A 72 -24.11 -8.72 -13.22
N GLN A 73 -25.16 -8.43 -12.45
CA GLN A 73 -25.88 -9.44 -11.67
C GLN A 73 -26.50 -10.51 -12.57
N ASN A 74 -27.10 -10.12 -13.69
CA ASN A 74 -27.68 -11.07 -14.65
C ASN A 74 -26.60 -11.99 -15.26
N ILE A 75 -25.45 -11.44 -15.63
CA ILE A 75 -24.34 -12.25 -16.14
C ILE A 75 -23.81 -13.20 -15.06
N ALA A 76 -23.59 -12.70 -13.85
CA ALA A 76 -23.14 -13.53 -12.74
C ALA A 76 -24.12 -14.67 -12.45
N ALA A 77 -25.43 -14.39 -12.44
CA ALA A 77 -26.47 -15.41 -12.29
C ALA A 77 -26.42 -16.46 -13.42
N GLN A 78 -26.24 -16.04 -14.67
CA GLN A 78 -26.08 -16.97 -15.80
C GLN A 78 -24.80 -17.81 -15.69
N MET A 79 -23.70 -17.25 -15.18
CA MET A 79 -22.47 -18.00 -14.92
C MET A 79 -22.69 -19.05 -13.83
N GLN A 80 -23.35 -18.70 -12.73
CA GLN A 80 -23.69 -19.62 -11.64
C GLN A 80 -24.56 -20.79 -12.13
N ASP A 81 -25.56 -20.50 -12.97
CA ASP A 81 -26.51 -21.49 -13.49
C ASP A 81 -25.89 -22.43 -14.54
N ARG A 82 -25.07 -21.88 -15.45
CA ARG A 82 -24.62 -22.62 -16.64
C ARG A 82 -23.23 -23.22 -16.53
N LEU A 83 -22.36 -22.68 -15.69
CA LEU A 83 -20.98 -23.14 -15.58
C LEU A 83 -20.81 -23.99 -14.32
N PRO A 84 -20.15 -25.14 -14.41
CA PRO A 84 -19.79 -25.91 -13.22
C PRO A 84 -18.74 -25.14 -12.39
N ARG A 85 -18.62 -25.50 -11.12
CA ARG A 85 -17.81 -24.75 -10.15
C ARG A 85 -16.35 -24.62 -10.57
N GLU A 86 -15.79 -25.67 -11.14
CA GLU A 86 -14.39 -25.74 -11.58
C GLU A 86 -14.10 -24.72 -12.68
N ILE A 87 -15.01 -24.56 -13.64
CA ILE A 87 -14.86 -23.57 -14.72
C ILE A 87 -15.00 -22.14 -14.18
N ARG A 88 -15.87 -21.93 -13.18
CA ARG A 88 -15.98 -20.62 -12.52
C ARG A 88 -14.71 -20.27 -11.74
N ASP A 89 -14.16 -21.23 -10.98
CA ASP A 89 -12.90 -21.03 -10.25
C ASP A 89 -11.74 -20.70 -11.21
N MET A 90 -11.67 -21.33 -12.39
CA MET A 90 -10.70 -20.94 -13.44
C MET A 90 -10.90 -19.49 -13.91
N ILE A 91 -12.14 -19.07 -14.13
CA ILE A 91 -12.45 -17.68 -14.52
C ILE A 91 -12.03 -16.70 -13.42
N TYR A 92 -12.34 -17.02 -12.15
CA TYR A 92 -12.01 -16.16 -11.02
C TYR A 92 -10.51 -16.07 -10.78
N GLN A 93 -9.76 -17.17 -10.94
CA GLN A 93 -8.30 -17.15 -10.90
C GLN A 93 -7.74 -16.19 -11.95
N HIS A 94 -8.31 -16.21 -13.16
CA HIS A 94 -7.93 -15.31 -14.24
C HIS A 94 -8.26 -13.82 -13.99
N LEU A 95 -9.11 -13.49 -13.01
CA LEU A 95 -9.30 -12.10 -12.58
C LEU A 95 -8.08 -11.55 -11.82
N TRP A 96 -7.29 -12.46 -11.26
CA TRP A 96 -6.12 -12.17 -10.43
C TRP A 96 -4.82 -12.33 -11.21
N ASP A 97 -4.79 -13.19 -12.22
CA ASP A 97 -3.64 -13.32 -13.13
C ASP A 97 -3.25 -11.97 -13.76
N TYR A 98 -1.97 -11.63 -13.63
CA TYR A 98 -1.39 -10.45 -14.26
C TYR A 98 -0.87 -10.80 -15.65
N ASP A 99 -1.48 -10.20 -16.67
CA ASP A 99 -0.98 -10.22 -18.03
C ASP A 99 -0.21 -8.90 -18.30
N PRO A 100 1.13 -8.92 -18.38
CA PRO A 100 1.94 -7.72 -18.60
C PRO A 100 1.69 -7.06 -19.97
N ASP A 101 1.14 -7.80 -20.94
CA ASP A 101 0.88 -7.31 -22.30
C ASP A 101 -0.55 -6.77 -22.48
N ARG A 102 -1.44 -6.97 -21.49
CA ARG A 102 -2.76 -6.33 -21.49
C ARG A 102 -2.64 -4.84 -21.15
N THR A 103 -2.86 -4.01 -22.16
CA THR A 103 -3.02 -2.55 -22.15
C THR A 103 -4.31 -2.09 -21.44
N SER A 104 -4.54 -2.60 -20.23
CA SER A 104 -5.68 -2.28 -19.37
C SER A 104 -5.29 -1.19 -18.35
N PRO A 105 -6.25 -0.57 -17.62
CA PRO A 105 -6.07 0.26 -16.40
C PRO A 105 -4.89 -0.10 -15.47
N HIS A 106 -4.36 -1.32 -15.55
CA HIS A 106 -3.09 -1.78 -14.99
C HIS A 106 -1.88 -0.90 -15.32
N LEU A 107 -1.86 -0.21 -16.46
CA LEU A 107 -0.78 0.73 -16.79
C LEU A 107 -0.83 1.97 -15.88
N MET A 108 -2.02 2.39 -15.44
CA MET A 108 -2.21 3.47 -14.46
C MET A 108 -1.95 2.99 -13.03
N ALA A 109 -2.41 1.78 -12.67
CA ALA A 109 -2.07 1.13 -11.40
C ALA A 109 -0.54 0.99 -11.24
N ARG A 110 0.15 0.55 -12.31
CA ARG A 110 1.62 0.50 -12.39
C ARG A 110 2.28 1.88 -12.28
N GLN A 111 1.67 2.95 -12.77
CA GLN A 111 2.17 4.32 -12.56
C GLN A 111 1.96 4.78 -11.11
N HIS A 112 0.82 4.44 -10.50
CA HIS A 112 0.50 4.78 -9.11
C HIS A 112 1.37 4.00 -8.11
N VAL A 113 1.59 2.70 -8.34
CA VAL A 113 2.54 1.86 -7.58
C VAL A 113 3.95 2.37 -7.75
N LYS A 114 4.38 2.72 -8.97
CA LYS A 114 5.71 3.32 -9.18
C LYS A 114 5.89 4.67 -8.48
N GLN A 115 4.81 5.42 -8.28
CA GLN A 115 4.82 6.73 -7.61
C GLN A 115 4.75 6.63 -6.08
N HIS A 116 4.15 5.57 -5.53
CA HIS A 116 3.96 5.39 -4.09
C HIS A 116 4.80 4.26 -3.46
N TYR A 117 5.36 3.37 -4.26
CA TYR A 117 6.19 2.25 -3.85
C TYR A 117 7.40 2.10 -4.78
N THR A 118 8.40 2.94 -4.58
CA THR A 118 9.73 2.66 -5.10
C THR A 118 10.44 1.65 -4.20
N PHE A 119 10.06 0.38 -4.30
CA PHE A 119 11.01 -0.73 -4.14
C PHE A 119 11.63 -1.14 -5.49
N THR A 120 11.48 -0.33 -6.53
CA THR A 120 12.14 -0.55 -7.82
C THR A 120 13.55 0.01 -7.78
N CYS A 121 14.53 -0.85 -7.45
CA CYS A 121 15.91 -0.64 -7.86
C CYS A 121 15.97 -0.58 -9.40
N PRO A 122 16.62 0.44 -10.02
CA PRO A 122 16.79 0.50 -11.47
C PRO A 122 17.71 -0.58 -12.06
N TYR A 123 18.47 -1.28 -11.21
CA TYR A 123 19.59 -2.16 -11.58
C TYR A 123 19.41 -3.63 -11.15
N CYS A 124 18.38 -3.96 -10.37
CA CYS A 124 18.02 -5.34 -10.05
C CYS A 124 16.86 -5.76 -10.96
N PRO A 125 16.88 -6.98 -11.53
CA PRO A 125 15.65 -7.58 -12.04
C PRO A 125 14.63 -7.56 -10.89
N PRO A 126 13.40 -7.09 -11.11
CA PRO A 126 12.44 -6.96 -10.03
C PRO A 126 12.02 -8.35 -9.57
N ASP A 127 12.56 -8.80 -8.44
CA ASP A 127 12.11 -10.02 -7.78
C ASP A 127 10.63 -9.86 -7.40
N THR A 128 9.80 -10.71 -8.02
CA THR A 128 8.38 -11.06 -7.73
C THR A 128 7.32 -9.95 -7.66
N ILE A 129 7.61 -8.75 -7.14
CA ILE A 129 6.63 -7.66 -6.94
C ILE A 129 6.13 -7.07 -8.27
N ALA A 130 6.92 -7.18 -9.35
CA ALA A 130 6.51 -6.72 -10.68
C ALA A 130 5.41 -7.59 -11.33
N MET A 131 5.15 -8.79 -10.81
CA MET A 131 4.18 -9.71 -11.41
C MET A 131 2.75 -9.55 -10.88
N PHE A 132 2.48 -8.80 -9.81
CA PHE A 132 1.09 -8.65 -9.33
C PHE A 132 0.68 -7.24 -8.86
N PRO A 133 0.98 -6.15 -9.61
CA PRO A 133 0.63 -4.79 -9.18
C PRO A 133 -0.86 -4.65 -8.84
N ARG A 134 -1.75 -5.24 -9.65
CA ARG A 134 -3.20 -5.12 -9.49
C ARG A 134 -3.72 -5.79 -8.20
N ILE A 135 -3.31 -7.02 -7.93
CA ILE A 135 -3.74 -7.75 -6.72
C ILE A 135 -3.27 -6.98 -5.49
N LEU A 136 -2.01 -6.53 -5.50
CA LEU A 136 -1.41 -5.81 -4.40
C LEU A 136 -2.12 -4.46 -4.16
N ASP A 137 -2.43 -3.71 -5.22
CA ASP A 137 -3.17 -2.45 -5.13
C ASP A 137 -4.56 -2.65 -4.54
N ILE A 138 -5.30 -3.65 -5.01
CA ILE A 138 -6.63 -3.98 -4.50
C ILE A 138 -6.52 -4.36 -3.02
N ALA A 139 -5.60 -5.27 -2.67
CA ALA A 139 -5.37 -5.66 -1.29
C ALA A 139 -5.08 -4.42 -0.42
N GLN A 140 -4.17 -3.56 -0.84
CA GLN A 140 -3.80 -2.38 -0.06
C GLN A 140 -4.95 -1.38 0.06
N CYS A 141 -5.69 -1.09 -1.01
CA CYS A 141 -6.84 -0.20 -0.95
C CYS A 141 -7.87 -0.73 0.04
N MET A 142 -8.17 -2.03 -0.03
CA MET A 142 -9.21 -2.64 0.81
C MET A 142 -8.77 -2.80 2.27
N PHE A 143 -7.54 -3.21 2.53
CA PHE A 143 -7.01 -3.32 3.89
C PHE A 143 -6.59 -1.97 4.47
N ARG A 144 -6.58 -0.85 3.74
CA ARG A 144 -6.27 0.49 4.30
C ARG A 144 -7.44 1.45 4.34
N ALA A 145 -8.50 1.20 3.58
CA ALA A 145 -9.72 1.97 3.68
C ALA A 145 -10.22 1.89 5.14
N GLU A 146 -10.25 3.04 5.82
CA GLU A 146 -11.07 3.21 7.02
C GLU A 146 -12.54 2.93 6.63
N HIS A 147 -13.44 2.69 7.59
CA HIS A 147 -14.82 2.23 7.35
C HIS A 147 -15.72 3.17 6.49
N GLY A 148 -15.16 4.11 5.71
CA GLY A 148 -15.78 4.89 4.65
C GLY A 148 -16.00 4.07 3.37
N ASP A 149 -17.17 3.44 3.34
CA ASP A 149 -17.97 2.93 2.23
C ASP A 149 -17.23 2.47 0.95
N LEU A 150 -16.76 1.21 0.96
CA LEU A 150 -16.27 0.53 -0.24
C LEU A 150 -17.25 0.63 -1.42
N SER A 151 -18.56 0.79 -1.16
CA SER A 151 -19.55 1.00 -2.22
C SER A 151 -19.23 2.23 -3.07
N GLN A 152 -18.74 3.32 -2.46
CA GLN A 152 -18.33 4.51 -3.19
C GLN A 152 -17.12 4.25 -4.09
N LEU A 153 -16.15 3.45 -3.60
CA LEU A 153 -14.99 3.06 -4.39
C LEU A 153 -15.39 2.16 -5.57
N PHE A 154 -16.39 1.30 -5.40
CA PHE A 154 -16.94 0.51 -6.50
C PHE A 154 -17.73 1.39 -7.48
N ASP A 155 -18.62 2.24 -6.99
CA ASP A 155 -19.46 3.14 -7.80
C ASP A 155 -18.61 4.13 -8.63
N GLN A 156 -17.46 4.56 -8.10
CA GLN A 156 -16.47 5.39 -8.80
C GLN A 156 -15.49 4.59 -9.66
N SER A 157 -15.65 3.26 -9.74
CA SER A 157 -14.75 2.34 -10.45
C SER A 157 -13.28 2.40 -9.97
N ALA A 158 -13.03 2.88 -8.75
CA ALA A 158 -11.73 2.84 -8.09
C ALA A 158 -11.37 1.41 -7.64
N LEU A 159 -12.39 0.60 -7.33
CA LEU A 159 -12.26 -0.84 -7.14
C LEU A 159 -13.05 -1.62 -8.20
N PRO A 160 -12.60 -2.82 -8.60
CA PRO A 160 -13.33 -3.62 -9.57
C PRO A 160 -14.72 -4.05 -9.09
N HIS A 161 -15.75 -3.80 -9.90
CA HIS A 161 -17.14 -4.16 -9.59
C HIS A 161 -17.37 -5.64 -9.28
N TYR A 162 -16.53 -6.54 -9.80
CA TYR A 162 -16.61 -7.98 -9.52
C TYR A 162 -16.24 -8.36 -8.08
N LEU A 163 -15.91 -7.39 -7.22
CA LEU A 163 -15.72 -7.61 -5.78
C LEU A 163 -16.92 -7.13 -4.95
N SER A 164 -17.88 -6.45 -5.58
CA SER A 164 -19.02 -5.86 -4.90
C SER A 164 -20.26 -6.76 -5.02
N PRO A 165 -20.86 -7.20 -3.90
CA PRO A 165 -22.14 -7.92 -3.91
C PRO A 165 -23.22 -7.21 -4.71
N ASP A 166 -23.30 -5.88 -4.59
CA ASP A 166 -24.24 -5.06 -5.33
C ASP A 166 -24.17 -5.23 -6.85
N TYR A 167 -22.98 -5.53 -7.39
CA TYR A 167 -22.79 -5.62 -8.83
C TYR A 167 -22.91 -7.06 -9.35
N ILE A 168 -22.49 -8.07 -8.59
CA ILE A 168 -22.40 -9.45 -9.10
C ILE A 168 -23.20 -10.47 -8.27
N GLY A 169 -23.86 -10.03 -7.22
CA GLY A 169 -24.56 -10.87 -6.26
C GLY A 169 -23.63 -11.46 -5.19
N GLU A 170 -24.20 -11.72 -4.01
CA GLU A 170 -23.46 -12.20 -2.82
C GLU A 170 -22.70 -13.49 -3.08
N LEU A 171 -23.33 -14.49 -3.71
CA LEU A 171 -22.71 -15.80 -3.95
C LEU A 171 -21.48 -15.66 -4.84
N THR A 172 -21.60 -14.99 -5.98
CA THR A 172 -20.49 -14.79 -6.92
C THR A 172 -19.38 -13.96 -6.28
N ALA A 173 -19.73 -12.90 -5.54
CA ALA A 173 -18.75 -12.09 -4.82
C ALA A 173 -17.99 -12.92 -3.79
N HIS A 174 -18.69 -13.76 -3.04
CA HIS A 174 -18.08 -14.70 -2.09
C HIS A 174 -17.13 -15.68 -2.80
N GLU A 175 -17.53 -16.28 -3.93
CA GLU A 175 -16.64 -17.18 -4.69
C GLU A 175 -15.36 -16.46 -5.17
N ILE A 176 -15.50 -15.24 -5.68
CA ILE A 176 -14.39 -14.40 -6.14
C ILE A 176 -13.47 -14.00 -4.97
N GLY A 177 -14.03 -13.61 -3.83
CA GLY A 177 -13.27 -13.28 -2.62
C GLY A 177 -12.48 -14.48 -2.09
N VAL A 178 -13.06 -15.68 -2.10
CA VAL A 178 -12.32 -16.92 -1.80
C VAL A 178 -11.18 -17.14 -2.80
N SER A 179 -11.44 -16.95 -4.10
CA SER A 179 -10.42 -17.06 -5.15
C SER A 179 -9.28 -16.06 -4.94
N PHE A 180 -9.57 -14.85 -4.49
CA PHE A 180 -8.57 -13.82 -4.20
C PHE A 180 -7.59 -14.27 -3.11
N TYR A 181 -8.09 -14.79 -1.98
CA TYR A 181 -7.22 -15.30 -0.92
C TYR A 181 -6.39 -16.51 -1.38
N LYS A 182 -6.95 -17.39 -2.23
CA LYS A 182 -6.18 -18.48 -2.84
C LYS A 182 -5.01 -17.94 -3.67
N SER A 183 -5.25 -16.98 -4.55
CA SER A 183 -4.21 -16.35 -5.37
C SER A 183 -3.16 -15.63 -4.51
N LEU A 184 -3.57 -14.92 -3.44
CA LEU A 184 -2.63 -14.30 -2.49
C LEU A 184 -1.71 -15.33 -1.81
N ASN A 185 -2.24 -16.50 -1.47
CA ASN A 185 -1.48 -17.57 -0.82
C ASN A 185 -0.49 -18.25 -1.76
N GLU A 186 -0.90 -18.50 -3.01
CA GLU A 186 -0.04 -19.10 -4.04
C GLU A 186 1.20 -18.22 -4.28
N GLU A 187 0.98 -16.91 -4.34
CA GLU A 187 2.03 -15.92 -4.65
C GLU A 187 2.75 -15.33 -3.42
N ASN A 188 2.34 -15.70 -2.20
CA ASN A 188 2.88 -15.16 -0.93
C ASN A 188 2.85 -13.61 -0.85
N LEU A 189 1.77 -13.01 -1.34
CA LEU A 189 1.66 -11.55 -1.49
C LEU A 189 1.03 -10.85 -0.28
N LEU A 190 0.43 -11.59 0.65
CA LEU A 190 -0.24 -10.98 1.80
C LEU A 190 0.80 -10.54 2.83
N GLN A 191 0.90 -9.23 3.01
CA GLN A 191 1.85 -8.62 3.94
C GLN A 191 1.14 -7.65 4.89
N CYS A 192 1.56 -7.60 6.15
CA CYS A 192 1.03 -6.64 7.12
C CYS A 192 2.07 -6.21 8.13
N GLN A 193 1.83 -5.08 8.80
CA GLN A 193 2.57 -4.73 10.01
C GLN A 193 2.11 -5.63 11.16
N SER A 194 3.01 -5.94 12.10
CA SER A 194 2.72 -6.75 13.29
C SER A 194 1.46 -6.30 14.04
N SER A 195 1.24 -5.00 14.23
CA SER A 195 0.03 -4.50 14.91
C SER A 195 -1.26 -4.60 14.11
N ARG A 196 -1.20 -5.10 12.88
CA ARG A 196 -2.37 -5.29 12.00
C ARG A 196 -2.71 -6.76 11.78
N ILE A 197 -1.93 -7.68 12.35
CA ILE A 197 -2.15 -9.13 12.25
C ILE A 197 -3.61 -9.48 12.58
N LYS A 198 -4.09 -9.05 13.75
CA LYS A 198 -5.48 -9.29 14.18
C LYS A 198 -6.51 -8.80 13.14
N SER A 199 -6.35 -7.57 12.66
CA SER A 199 -7.25 -6.99 11.66
C SER A 199 -7.24 -7.78 10.35
N VAL A 200 -6.07 -8.20 9.87
CA VAL A 200 -5.95 -8.98 8.62
C VAL A 200 -6.56 -10.38 8.77
N LEU A 201 -6.39 -11.02 9.93
CA LEU A 201 -6.90 -12.37 10.19
C LEU A 201 -8.38 -12.43 10.58
N GLN A 202 -8.97 -11.32 11.04
CA GLN A 202 -10.35 -11.31 11.54
C GLN A 202 -11.30 -10.47 10.68
N ASN A 203 -10.79 -9.48 9.95
CA ASN A 203 -11.63 -8.62 9.12
C ASN A 203 -11.66 -9.15 7.70
N ASP A 204 -12.86 -9.42 7.21
CA ASP A 204 -13.09 -9.62 5.80
C ASP A 204 -13.00 -8.27 5.07
N ALA A 205 -11.94 -8.12 4.28
CA ALA A 205 -11.70 -6.90 3.50
C ALA A 205 -12.85 -6.58 2.54
N PHE A 206 -13.62 -7.59 2.13
CA PHE A 206 -14.72 -7.46 1.18
C PHE A 206 -16.09 -7.29 1.86
N TYR A 207 -16.17 -7.44 3.18
CA TYR A 207 -17.44 -7.47 3.94
C TYR A 207 -18.44 -8.51 3.40
N LEU A 208 -17.94 -9.65 2.92
CA LEU A 208 -18.69 -10.80 2.40
C LEU A 208 -18.96 -11.88 3.45
N GLY A 209 -18.47 -11.68 4.69
CA GLY A 209 -18.55 -12.67 5.77
C GLY A 209 -17.55 -13.83 5.61
N LEU A 210 -16.45 -13.62 4.89
CA LEU A 210 -15.42 -14.64 4.68
C LEU A 210 -14.67 -14.97 5.97
N PRO A 211 -14.43 -16.25 6.29
CA PRO A 211 -13.60 -16.65 7.43
C PRO A 211 -12.11 -16.47 7.09
N THR A 212 -11.61 -15.24 7.10
CA THR A 212 -10.27 -14.88 6.61
C THR A 212 -9.15 -15.66 7.28
N SER A 213 -9.23 -15.93 8.59
CA SER A 213 -8.28 -16.79 9.31
C SER A 213 -8.18 -18.22 8.78
N GLU A 214 -9.23 -18.74 8.12
CA GLU A 214 -9.24 -20.08 7.52
C GLU A 214 -8.75 -20.06 6.06
N LEU A 215 -8.94 -18.92 5.37
CA LEU A 215 -8.56 -18.72 3.97
C LEU A 215 -7.10 -18.32 3.81
N ILE A 216 -6.54 -17.55 4.73
CA ILE A 216 -5.14 -17.13 4.69
C ILE A 216 -4.24 -18.32 5.02
N ARG A 217 -3.26 -18.58 4.15
CA ARG A 217 -2.26 -19.67 4.25
C ARG A 217 -0.83 -19.19 4.05
N SER A 218 -0.63 -17.95 3.63
CA SER A 218 0.67 -17.30 3.55
C SER A 218 0.57 -15.89 4.09
N LEU A 219 1.48 -15.51 4.99
CA LEU A 219 1.50 -14.18 5.61
C LEU A 219 2.93 -13.73 5.89
N THR A 220 3.29 -12.56 5.35
CA THR A 220 4.52 -11.85 5.73
C THR A 220 4.21 -10.76 6.74
N VAL A 221 4.82 -10.85 7.92
CA VAL A 221 4.67 -9.88 9.00
C VAL A 221 5.90 -8.99 9.05
N HIS A 222 5.70 -7.69 8.84
CA HIS A 222 6.72 -6.67 9.06
C HIS A 222 6.68 -6.24 10.52
N CYS A 223 7.60 -6.77 11.31
CA CYS A 223 7.80 -6.43 12.71
C CYS A 223 8.83 -5.29 12.80
N ASN A 224 8.38 -4.06 13.04
CA ASN A 224 9.30 -2.98 13.40
C ASN A 224 9.70 -3.16 14.87
N ILE A 225 10.89 -3.71 15.11
CA ILE A 225 11.40 -3.97 16.47
C ILE A 225 11.46 -2.69 17.29
N ASP A 226 11.77 -1.57 16.62
CA ASP A 226 12.00 -0.29 17.29
C ASP A 226 10.74 0.24 17.98
N ARG A 227 9.56 -0.09 17.44
CA ARG A 227 8.25 0.22 18.05
C ARG A 227 8.05 -0.46 19.41
N TYR A 228 8.59 -1.66 19.59
CA TYR A 228 8.42 -2.43 20.81
C TYR A 228 9.42 -2.03 21.89
N ARG A 229 10.27 -1.04 21.66
CA ARG A 229 11.16 -0.54 22.70
C ARG A 229 10.35 0.12 23.79
N THR A 230 10.85 0.06 25.02
CA THR A 230 10.24 0.80 26.13
C THR A 230 10.58 2.29 25.95
N PRO A 231 9.63 3.17 25.56
CA PRO A 231 9.92 4.59 25.57
C PRO A 231 10.23 5.01 27.02
N PRO A 232 11.24 5.86 27.27
CA PRO A 232 11.45 6.36 28.61
C PRO A 232 10.17 7.09 29.04
N GLN A 233 9.60 6.68 30.18
CA GLN A 233 8.37 7.26 30.71
C GLN A 233 8.51 8.79 30.78
N LYS A 234 7.72 9.53 29.98
CA LYS A 234 7.62 11.01 30.02
C LYS A 234 8.98 11.70 30.22
N HIS A 235 9.99 11.28 29.48
CA HIS A 235 11.31 11.88 29.57
C HIS A 235 11.43 13.04 28.59
N SER A 236 11.56 14.26 29.08
CA SER A 236 11.92 15.42 28.26
C SER A 236 13.37 15.25 27.76
N LEU A 237 13.57 14.98 26.46
CA LEU A 237 14.87 14.87 25.80
C LEU A 237 15.78 16.07 26.12
N SER A 238 16.47 16.00 27.24
CA SER A 238 17.36 17.03 27.73
C SER A 238 18.75 16.45 27.88
N SER A 239 19.77 17.27 27.64
CA SER A 239 21.19 16.91 27.83
C SER A 239 21.52 16.45 29.26
N LYS A 240 20.60 16.67 30.22
CA LYS A 240 20.72 16.26 31.62
C LYS A 240 20.08 14.91 31.93
N CYS A 241 19.53 14.21 30.93
CA CYS A 241 18.94 12.90 31.19
C CYS A 241 19.97 11.94 31.80
N ARG A 242 19.49 10.96 32.56
CA ARG A 242 20.33 9.93 33.17
C ARG A 242 19.78 8.58 32.78
N HIS A 243 20.18 8.12 31.60
CA HIS A 243 19.81 6.79 31.15
C HIS A 243 20.70 5.73 31.77
N THR A 244 20.11 4.59 32.15
CA THR A 244 20.84 3.39 32.58
C THR A 244 21.05 2.46 31.40
N LEU A 245 22.04 1.56 31.50
CA LEU A 245 22.26 0.52 30.47
C LEU A 245 21.03 -0.39 30.32
N SER A 246 20.29 -0.63 31.41
CA SER A 246 19.04 -1.41 31.36
C SER A 246 17.96 -0.76 30.50
N GLU A 247 17.93 0.57 30.37
CA GLU A 247 16.98 1.27 29.47
C GLU A 247 17.33 1.13 27.98
N THR A 248 18.50 0.56 27.65
CA THR A 248 18.92 0.31 26.27
C THR A 248 18.56 -1.08 25.75
N ALA A 249 18.16 -2.01 26.63
CA ALA A 249 17.90 -3.40 26.28
C ALA A 249 16.41 -3.77 26.20
N LEU A 250 15.55 -3.10 26.97
CA LEU A 250 14.20 -3.62 27.24
C LEU A 250 13.21 -3.50 26.07
N VAL A 251 12.74 -4.66 25.60
CA VAL A 251 11.57 -4.83 24.75
C VAL A 251 10.29 -4.84 25.59
N ARG A 252 9.23 -4.18 25.12
CA ARG A 252 7.85 -4.29 25.59
C ARG A 252 7.28 -5.64 25.14
N SER A 253 7.79 -6.72 25.73
CA SER A 253 7.42 -8.11 25.41
C SER A 253 5.92 -8.32 25.37
N GLU A 254 5.18 -7.69 26.29
CA GLU A 254 3.72 -7.86 26.39
C GLU A 254 2.98 -7.27 25.19
N LEU A 255 3.38 -6.10 24.69
CA LEU A 255 2.79 -5.52 23.48
C LEU A 255 3.12 -6.36 22.24
N LEU A 256 4.35 -6.87 22.17
CA LEU A 256 4.78 -7.75 21.07
C LEU A 256 3.99 -9.06 21.06
N LYS A 257 3.82 -9.69 22.24
CA LYS A 257 2.98 -10.88 22.41
C LYS A 257 1.53 -10.60 22.04
N GLU A 258 0.98 -9.45 22.47
CA GLU A 258 -0.38 -9.04 22.14
C GLU A 258 -0.59 -8.90 20.62
N ASP A 259 0.33 -8.21 19.93
CA ASP A 259 0.25 -8.01 18.48
C ASP A 259 0.29 -9.35 17.70
N PHE A 260 1.07 -10.32 18.19
CA PHE A 260 1.20 -11.65 17.55
C PHE A 260 0.19 -12.70 18.07
N ALA A 261 -0.58 -12.41 19.12
CA ALA A 261 -1.46 -13.37 19.78
C ALA A 261 -2.48 -13.99 18.81
N SER A 262 -3.00 -13.20 17.87
CA SER A 262 -4.00 -13.67 16.89
C SER A 262 -3.49 -14.73 15.92
N LEU A 263 -2.17 -14.93 15.79
CA LEU A 263 -1.62 -16.05 15.02
C LEU A 263 -1.86 -17.40 15.70
N LEU A 264 -1.97 -17.42 17.04
CA LEU A 264 -2.28 -18.63 17.79
C LEU A 264 -3.72 -19.10 17.56
N ASP A 265 -4.64 -18.17 17.26
CA ASP A 265 -6.06 -18.44 17.00
C ASP A 265 -6.30 -19.21 15.68
N ILE A 266 -5.29 -19.31 14.80
CA ILE A 266 -5.37 -20.07 13.56
C ILE A 266 -5.46 -21.57 13.88
N LYS A 267 -6.64 -22.14 13.65
CA LYS A 267 -6.96 -23.55 14.00
C LYS A 267 -6.18 -24.58 13.18
N ASN A 268 -5.93 -24.30 11.90
CA ASN A 268 -5.22 -25.19 11.00
C ASN A 268 -3.97 -24.47 10.49
N LYS A 269 -2.81 -24.75 11.09
CA LYS A 269 -1.52 -24.18 10.67
C LYS A 269 -0.77 -25.07 9.68
N LYS A 270 -1.25 -26.30 9.42
CA LYS A 270 -0.57 -27.22 8.50
C LYS A 270 -0.39 -26.63 7.11
N GLY A 271 0.86 -26.60 6.63
CA GLY A 271 1.23 -26.01 5.34
C GLY A 271 1.10 -24.49 5.27
N PHE A 272 0.87 -23.81 6.41
CA PHE A 272 0.88 -22.35 6.48
C PHE A 272 2.30 -21.84 6.28
N LYS A 273 2.48 -20.73 5.56
CA LYS A 273 3.76 -20.06 5.34
C LYS A 273 3.79 -18.74 6.10
N LEU A 274 4.52 -18.69 7.20
CA LEU A 274 4.69 -17.49 8.02
C LEU A 274 6.10 -16.94 7.80
N HIS A 275 6.21 -15.70 7.33
CA HIS A 275 7.49 -15.01 7.19
C HIS A 275 7.50 -13.77 8.10
N VAL A 276 8.34 -13.76 9.12
CA VAL A 276 8.48 -12.60 10.02
C VAL A 276 9.72 -11.82 9.63
N ILE A 277 9.52 -10.62 9.09
CA ILE A 277 10.62 -9.70 8.77
C ILE A 277 10.77 -8.70 9.92
N MET A 278 11.85 -8.86 10.66
CA MET A 278 12.26 -8.05 11.79
C MET A 278 13.08 -6.85 11.31
N HIS A 279 12.45 -5.69 11.25
CA HIS A 279 13.10 -4.44 10.86
C HIS A 279 13.72 -3.76 12.08
N GLN A 280 14.97 -3.36 11.97
CA GLN A 280 15.69 -2.65 13.03
C GLN A 280 16.55 -1.54 12.43
N CYS A 281 16.44 -0.31 12.96
CA CYS A 281 17.27 0.80 12.53
C CYS A 281 18.52 0.90 13.39
N TYR A 282 18.38 0.79 14.71
CA TYR A 282 19.53 0.74 15.62
C TYR A 282 19.82 -0.70 16.00
N ILE A 283 20.89 -1.25 15.44
CA ILE A 283 21.22 -2.67 15.48
C ILE A 283 21.63 -3.08 16.89
N ARG A 284 20.88 -4.01 17.50
CA ARG A 284 21.08 -4.49 18.87
C ARG A 284 20.72 -5.95 18.97
N LEU A 285 21.73 -6.78 19.15
CA LEU A 285 21.56 -8.23 19.22
C LEU A 285 20.78 -8.67 20.44
N ASN A 286 21.01 -8.04 21.61
CA ASN A 286 20.26 -8.38 22.83
C ASN A 286 18.76 -8.06 22.70
N VAL A 287 18.41 -6.96 22.00
CA VAL A 287 17.00 -6.62 21.74
C VAL A 287 16.38 -7.64 20.79
N LEU A 288 17.13 -8.05 19.76
CA LEU A 288 16.69 -9.07 18.82
C LEU A 288 16.47 -10.41 19.52
N GLU A 289 17.37 -10.80 20.42
CA GLU A 289 17.24 -11.97 21.28
C GLU A 289 15.98 -11.90 22.16
N GLU A 290 15.73 -10.78 22.85
CA GLU A 290 14.50 -10.58 23.63
C GLU A 290 13.22 -10.67 22.77
N VAL A 291 13.25 -10.16 21.54
CA VAL A 291 12.13 -10.27 20.58
C VAL A 291 11.89 -11.73 20.18
N ILE A 292 12.96 -12.47 19.86
CA ILE A 292 12.87 -13.89 19.48
C ILE A 292 12.28 -14.69 20.66
N GLU A 293 12.78 -14.48 21.88
CA GLU A 293 12.24 -15.12 23.09
C GLU A 293 10.77 -14.78 23.33
N ALA A 294 10.38 -13.52 23.13
CA ALA A 294 8.99 -13.10 23.29
C ALA A 294 8.05 -13.74 22.26
N LEU A 295 8.53 -13.97 21.03
CA LEU A 295 7.76 -14.59 19.95
C LEU A 295 7.85 -16.12 19.93
N ARG A 296 8.81 -16.72 20.66
CA ARG A 296 9.07 -18.16 20.71
C ARG A 296 7.79 -19.00 20.84
N PRO A 297 6.82 -18.72 21.74
CA PRO A 297 5.60 -19.53 21.84
C PRO A 297 4.75 -19.55 20.57
N VAL A 298 4.68 -18.42 19.84
CA VAL A 298 3.96 -18.32 18.57
C VAL A 298 4.69 -19.12 17.51
N LEU A 299 6.00 -18.91 17.40
CA LEU A 299 6.85 -19.52 16.38
C LEU A 299 6.92 -21.04 16.53
N GLU A 300 7.08 -21.55 17.76
CA GLU A 300 7.04 -22.98 18.07
C GLU A 300 5.68 -23.61 17.74
N SER A 301 4.58 -22.89 17.95
CA SER A 301 3.25 -23.39 17.57
C SER A 301 3.11 -23.61 16.06
N PHE A 302 3.76 -22.81 15.21
CA PHE A 302 3.76 -23.02 13.76
C PHE A 302 4.70 -24.16 13.36
N ALA A 303 5.89 -24.22 13.97
CA ALA A 303 6.87 -25.28 13.73
C ALA A 303 6.32 -26.68 14.08
N GLN A 304 5.56 -26.80 15.17
CA GLN A 304 4.93 -28.06 15.60
C GLN A 304 3.84 -28.56 14.64
N ASP A 305 3.20 -27.66 13.90
CA ASP A 305 2.06 -27.95 13.03
C ASP A 305 2.46 -28.18 11.56
N ASP A 306 3.74 -28.43 11.24
CA ASP A 306 4.22 -28.61 9.85
C ASP A 306 3.96 -27.36 8.97
N SER A 307 4.17 -26.18 9.57
CA SER A 307 4.15 -24.89 8.87
C SER A 307 5.56 -24.54 8.37
N SER A 308 5.64 -23.81 7.25
CA SER A 308 6.87 -23.16 6.84
C SER A 308 7.02 -21.85 7.60
N LEU A 309 8.10 -21.74 8.37
CA LEU A 309 8.43 -20.56 9.15
C LEU A 309 9.76 -20.01 8.68
N THR A 310 9.79 -18.71 8.36
CA THR A 310 11.02 -17.99 8.04
C THR A 310 11.09 -16.73 8.90
N ILE A 311 12.26 -16.46 9.47
CA ILE A 311 12.52 -15.22 10.21
C ILE A 311 13.69 -14.52 9.57
N THR A 312 13.50 -13.26 9.18
CA THR A 312 14.55 -12.47 8.55
C THR A 312 14.75 -11.20 9.34
N TRP A 313 15.98 -10.94 9.78
CA TRP A 313 16.36 -9.63 10.27
C TRP A 313 16.73 -8.73 9.10
N THR A 314 16.36 -7.45 9.16
CA THR A 314 16.65 -6.47 8.10
C THR A 314 16.96 -5.12 8.70
N TYR A 315 18.11 -4.55 8.32
CA TYR A 315 18.46 -3.18 8.63
C TYR A 315 17.80 -2.21 7.64
N ARG A 316 17.10 -1.18 8.15
CA ARG A 316 16.30 -0.27 7.33
C ARG A 316 16.79 1.19 7.28
N GLY A 317 17.85 1.55 8.00
CA GLY A 317 18.33 2.94 8.03
C GLY A 317 17.34 3.89 8.71
N HIS A 318 16.99 5.04 8.13
CA HIS A 318 15.96 5.94 8.69
C HIS A 318 14.55 5.59 8.17
N TRP A 319 13.56 5.58 9.06
CA TRP A 319 12.15 5.30 8.72
C TRP A 319 11.49 6.37 7.85
N ASP A 320 11.89 7.63 8.02
CA ASP A 320 11.28 8.81 7.37
C ASP A 320 11.60 8.95 5.88
N ASN A 321 12.56 8.17 5.36
CA ASN A 321 12.71 8.01 3.93
C ASN A 321 11.61 7.04 3.44
N ALA A 322 10.47 7.58 3.02
CA ALA A 322 9.43 6.81 2.31
C ALA A 322 9.98 6.05 1.08
N MET A 323 11.17 6.45 0.60
CA MET A 323 11.92 5.82 -0.50
C MET A 323 12.85 4.66 -0.04
N GLY A 324 13.05 4.45 1.27
CA GLY A 324 14.04 3.52 1.83
C GLY A 324 15.47 3.77 1.33
N PRO A 325 16.48 3.04 1.82
CA PRO A 325 17.65 2.78 0.99
C PRO A 325 17.18 2.00 -0.26
N PRO A 326 17.80 2.20 -1.44
CA PRO A 326 17.51 1.39 -2.61
C PRO A 326 17.61 -0.11 -2.28
N CYS A 327 16.68 -0.94 -2.76
CA CYS A 327 16.57 -2.35 -2.32
C CYS A 327 17.82 -3.22 -2.57
N TYR A 328 18.80 -2.77 -3.37
CA TYR A 328 20.10 -3.44 -3.55
C TYR A 328 21.11 -3.20 -2.42
N GLN A 329 20.74 -2.42 -1.40
CA GLN A 329 21.54 -2.17 -0.19
C GLN A 329 20.81 -2.60 1.08
N LEU A 330 19.76 -3.42 0.96
CA LEU A 330 19.10 -4.01 2.13
C LEU A 330 20.05 -5.02 2.75
N VAL A 331 20.53 -4.70 3.95
CA VAL A 331 21.32 -5.63 4.76
C VAL A 331 20.32 -6.52 5.48
N SER A 332 20.27 -7.79 5.09
CA SER A 332 19.33 -8.78 5.64
C SER A 332 20.01 -10.09 5.95
N CYS A 333 19.57 -10.75 7.02
CA CYS A 333 20.07 -12.05 7.45
C CYS A 333 18.87 -12.93 7.80
N GLU A 334 18.80 -14.14 7.25
CA GLU A 334 17.83 -15.14 7.69
C GLU A 334 18.31 -15.72 9.03
N ILE A 335 17.47 -15.63 10.04
CA ILE A 335 17.78 -16.03 11.42
C ILE A 335 16.78 -17.07 11.93
N THR A 336 16.17 -17.85 11.04
CA THR A 336 15.18 -18.90 11.37
C THR A 336 15.76 -19.90 12.38
N HIS A 337 17.05 -20.26 12.24
CA HIS A 337 17.79 -21.16 13.13
C HIS A 337 17.89 -20.65 14.58
N ALA A 338 17.61 -19.38 14.85
CA ALA A 338 17.58 -18.86 16.22
C ALA A 338 16.56 -19.56 17.12
N LEU A 339 15.54 -20.20 16.54
CA LEU A 339 14.57 -21.00 17.28
C LEU A 339 15.10 -22.35 17.73
N GLU A 340 16.04 -22.91 16.98
CA GLU A 340 16.65 -24.22 17.23
C GLU A 340 17.81 -24.13 18.23
N ALA A 341 18.37 -22.92 18.40
CA ALA A 341 19.43 -22.66 19.35
C ALA A 341 18.99 -23.00 20.79
N SER A 342 19.78 -23.83 21.46
CA SER A 342 19.59 -24.13 22.88
C SER A 342 19.78 -22.86 23.70
N ASN A 343 18.84 -22.57 24.61
CA ASN A 343 18.98 -21.50 25.61
C ASN A 343 19.99 -21.87 26.72
N ASP A 344 21.02 -22.68 26.43
CA ASP A 344 22.02 -23.11 27.40
C ASP A 344 22.95 -21.92 27.69
N PRO A 345 22.92 -21.35 28.91
CA PRO A 345 23.77 -20.22 29.28
C PRO A 345 25.27 -20.56 29.33
N LEU A 346 25.65 -21.84 29.14
CA LEU A 346 27.03 -22.31 29.11
C LEU A 346 27.62 -22.44 27.70
N LEU A 347 26.81 -22.37 26.64
CA LEU A 347 27.30 -22.38 25.27
C LEU A 347 27.66 -20.95 24.83
N ASP A 348 28.81 -20.81 24.17
CA ASP A 348 29.21 -19.57 23.49
C ASP A 348 28.09 -19.10 22.52
N ASP A 349 28.08 -17.81 22.18
CA ASP A 349 27.01 -17.13 21.42
C ASP A 349 26.39 -18.02 20.32
N PRO A 350 25.05 -18.08 20.22
CA PRO A 350 24.36 -18.99 19.30
C PRO A 350 24.72 -18.70 17.83
N GLU A 351 24.76 -19.74 16.99
CA GLU A 351 25.23 -19.70 15.60
C GLU A 351 24.62 -18.57 14.78
N TRP A 352 23.32 -18.30 14.92
CA TRP A 352 22.64 -17.21 14.23
C TRP A 352 23.21 -15.82 14.53
N LYS A 353 23.81 -15.61 15.71
CA LYS A 353 24.50 -14.34 16.02
C LYS A 353 25.78 -14.21 15.21
N TRP A 354 26.50 -15.30 14.96
CA TRP A 354 27.69 -15.31 14.12
C TRP A 354 27.36 -14.99 12.66
N ASP A 355 26.32 -15.60 12.11
CA ASP A 355 25.82 -15.28 10.77
C ASP A 355 25.47 -13.79 10.66
N LEU A 356 24.83 -13.26 11.70
CA LEU A 356 24.48 -11.85 11.75
C LEU A 356 25.72 -10.96 11.91
N TYR A 357 26.71 -11.32 12.73
CA TYR A 357 27.97 -10.58 12.81
C TYR A 357 28.69 -10.54 11.47
N GLU A 358 28.73 -11.65 10.72
CA GLU A 358 29.35 -11.70 9.40
C GLU A 358 28.63 -10.78 8.41
N VAL A 359 27.30 -10.80 8.38
CA VAL A 359 26.50 -9.90 7.54
C VAL A 359 26.74 -8.43 7.91
N LEU A 360 26.90 -8.13 9.20
CA LEU A 360 27.14 -6.77 9.68
C LEU A 360 28.55 -6.27 9.35
N ASP A 361 29.56 -7.12 9.44
CA ASP A 361 30.94 -6.83 9.02
C ASP A 361 31.02 -6.55 7.52
N GLN A 362 30.35 -7.37 6.70
CA GLN A 362 30.27 -7.17 5.25
C GLN A 362 29.51 -5.90 4.84
N ALA A 363 28.65 -5.39 5.73
CA ALA A 363 27.78 -4.25 5.46
C ALA A 363 28.20 -2.97 6.21
N GLU A 364 29.41 -2.90 6.76
CA GLU A 364 29.92 -1.76 7.52
C GLU A 364 29.77 -0.43 6.75
N ASP A 365 30.03 -0.44 5.43
CA ASP A 365 29.93 0.75 4.56
C ASP A 365 28.47 1.20 4.29
N ILE A 366 27.48 0.34 4.56
CA ILE A 366 26.06 0.60 4.32
C ILE A 366 25.37 1.04 5.62
N ILE A 367 25.79 0.48 6.74
CA ILE A 367 25.21 0.76 8.05
C ILE A 367 25.72 2.11 8.55
N LEU A 368 24.80 2.97 9.01
CA LEU A 368 25.21 4.26 9.54
C LEU A 368 26.01 4.03 10.84
N PRO A 369 27.17 4.68 11.04
CA PRO A 369 27.97 4.49 12.24
C PRO A 369 27.22 4.75 13.55
N GLU A 370 26.21 5.64 13.57
CA GLU A 370 25.34 5.82 14.72
C GLU A 370 24.34 4.68 15.00
N HIS A 371 24.09 3.82 14.01
CA HIS A 371 23.14 2.71 14.06
C HIS A 371 23.79 1.39 14.52
N ALA A 372 25.08 1.25 14.31
CA ALA A 372 25.89 0.13 14.77
C ALA A 372 26.59 0.48 16.09
N LYS A 373 26.19 -0.17 17.18
CA LYS A 373 26.99 -0.22 18.41
C LYS A 373 27.26 -1.66 18.79
N PHE A 374 28.43 -2.15 18.42
CA PHE A 374 28.88 -3.51 18.69
C PHE A 374 29.60 -3.67 20.03
N ASP A 375 29.74 -2.60 20.82
CA ASP A 375 30.53 -2.61 22.05
C ASP A 375 29.88 -3.50 23.14
N VAL A 376 30.16 -4.79 23.05
CA VAL A 376 30.25 -5.70 24.20
C VAL A 376 31.66 -5.54 24.78
N GLU A 377 32.06 -4.32 25.15
CA GLU A 377 33.21 -4.22 26.05
C GLU A 377 32.72 -4.62 27.45
N PRO A 378 33.29 -5.67 28.08
CA PRO A 378 32.89 -6.09 29.41
C PRO A 378 33.04 -4.92 30.37
N VAL A 379 31.94 -4.64 31.06
CA VAL A 379 31.76 -3.54 32.00
C VAL A 379 32.82 -3.61 33.11
N ASN A 380 33.97 -3.00 32.87
CA ASN A 380 34.94 -2.61 33.87
C ASN A 380 35.27 -1.12 33.67
N ILE A 381 34.24 -0.27 33.64
CA ILE A 381 34.41 1.17 33.42
C ILE A 381 33.62 1.96 34.47
N SER A 382 34.20 2.05 35.65
CA SER A 382 33.93 3.15 36.57
C SER A 382 34.47 4.45 35.96
N LYS A 383 33.68 5.22 35.19
CA LYS A 383 33.92 6.66 34.94
C LYS A 383 32.74 7.32 34.23
N ALA A 384 32.40 8.52 34.69
CA ALA A 384 31.30 9.36 34.23
C ALA A 384 31.34 9.77 32.73
N SER A 385 32.39 9.42 31.97
CA SER A 385 32.55 9.79 30.56
C SER A 385 31.58 9.07 29.63
N ASN A 386 31.08 7.88 29.99
CA ASN A 386 30.22 7.10 29.10
C ASN A 386 28.73 7.50 29.15
N ARG A 387 28.33 8.33 30.14
CA ARG A 387 26.92 8.77 30.29
C ARG A 387 26.44 9.62 29.12
N SER A 388 27.30 10.48 28.56
CA SER A 388 26.94 11.27 27.39
C SER A 388 26.73 10.40 26.15
N ALA A 389 27.46 9.30 26.00
CA ALA A 389 27.32 8.39 24.87
C ALA A 389 26.08 7.51 25.00
N ILE A 390 25.74 7.05 26.22
CA ILE A 390 24.49 6.35 26.52
C ILE A 390 23.31 7.30 26.28
N ASN A 391 23.37 8.54 26.78
CA ASN A 391 22.30 9.52 26.56
C ASN A 391 22.12 9.85 25.08
N ARG A 392 23.22 10.11 24.34
CA ARG A 392 23.15 10.38 22.91
C ARG A 392 22.57 9.19 22.15
N PHE A 393 22.97 7.96 22.50
CA PHE A 393 22.41 6.75 21.92
C PHE A 393 20.92 6.60 22.21
N VAL A 394 20.51 6.81 23.46
CA VAL A 394 19.11 6.72 23.87
C VAL A 394 18.27 7.82 23.26
N HIS A 395 18.81 9.02 23.06
CA HIS A 395 18.08 10.12 22.42
C HIS A 395 18.01 9.95 20.90
N ASN A 396 19.07 9.45 20.27
CA ASN A 396 19.05 9.11 18.85
C ASN A 396 18.06 7.98 18.56
N MET A 397 17.80 7.06 19.50
CA MET A 397 16.79 6.01 19.33
C MET A 397 15.41 6.51 18.93
N TYR A 398 15.04 7.71 19.38
CA TYR A 398 13.72 8.25 19.14
C TYR A 398 13.83 9.23 17.99
N ASP A 399 13.42 8.79 16.81
CA ASP A 399 13.25 9.71 15.70
C ASP A 399 12.23 10.77 16.13
N LEU A 400 12.57 12.04 15.96
CA LEU A 400 11.67 13.16 16.28
C LEU A 400 10.35 13.01 15.49
N GLY A 401 10.39 12.39 14.31
CA GLY A 401 9.20 12.00 13.53
C GLY A 401 8.29 11.00 14.25
N GLU A 402 8.84 9.96 14.88
CA GLU A 402 8.06 8.96 15.64
C GLU A 402 7.42 9.56 16.91
N ILE A 403 8.14 10.43 17.62
CA ILE A 403 7.60 11.11 18.80
C ILE A 403 6.38 11.95 18.42
N ASN A 404 6.45 12.68 17.30
CA ASN A 404 5.34 13.50 16.82
C ASN A 404 4.11 12.64 16.44
N ASN A 405 4.33 11.49 15.81
CA ASN A 405 3.27 10.54 15.43
C ASN A 405 2.61 9.85 16.65
N LEU A 406 3.40 9.47 17.66
CA LEU A 406 2.90 8.90 18.91
C LEU A 406 2.10 9.93 19.72
N THR A 407 2.54 11.18 19.71
CA THR A 407 1.84 12.28 20.40
C THR A 407 0.50 12.57 19.71
N ALA A 408 0.45 12.58 18.37
CA ALA A 408 -0.79 12.78 17.61
C ALA A 408 -1.83 11.67 17.87
N ARG A 409 -1.43 10.40 17.93
CA ARG A 409 -2.34 9.28 18.24
C ARG A 409 -2.94 9.33 19.65
N ASN A 410 -2.14 9.75 20.64
CA ASN A 410 -2.63 9.86 22.02
C ASN A 410 -3.61 11.04 22.20
N VAL A 411 -3.49 12.11 21.41
CA VAL A 411 -4.43 13.23 21.42
C VAL A 411 -5.79 12.82 20.82
N ILE A 412 -5.79 11.99 19.78
CA ILE A 412 -7.03 11.48 19.16
C ILE A 412 -7.75 10.50 20.09
N ALA A 413 -7.01 9.61 20.77
CA ALA A 413 -7.58 8.63 21.70
C ALA A 413 -8.15 9.25 23.00
N GLN A 414 -7.82 10.50 23.32
CA GLN A 414 -8.33 11.23 24.49
C GLN A 414 -9.40 12.29 24.14
N GLY A 415 -9.82 12.37 22.87
CA GLY A 415 -10.61 13.48 22.33
C GLY A 415 -12.09 13.22 22.04
N THR A 416 -12.67 12.10 22.47
CA THR A 416 -14.11 11.83 22.29
C THR A 416 -14.67 11.16 23.53
N ASP A 417 -15.23 11.96 24.44
CA ASP A 417 -16.43 11.69 25.24
C ASP A 417 -16.47 12.59 26.48
N VAL A 418 -17.21 13.71 26.41
CA VAL A 418 -18.22 14.15 27.40
C VAL A 418 -19.05 15.29 26.75
N PRO A 419 -20.35 15.11 26.46
CA PRO A 419 -21.28 16.23 26.36
C PRO A 419 -21.58 16.73 27.77
N SER A 420 -21.18 17.95 28.07
CA SER A 420 -21.51 18.64 29.32
C SER A 420 -22.98 19.07 29.28
N GLU A 421 -23.86 18.27 29.86
CA GLU A 421 -25.19 18.73 30.28
C GLU A 421 -25.03 19.74 31.44
N SER A 422 -25.36 21.01 31.18
CA SER A 422 -25.94 21.87 32.21
C SER A 422 -26.85 22.91 31.56
N GLU A 423 -28.10 22.84 31.98
CA GLU A 423 -29.20 23.76 31.68
C GLU A 423 -28.89 25.16 32.19
N ALA A 424 -29.30 26.19 31.44
CA ALA A 424 -29.75 27.45 32.00
C ALA A 424 -30.65 28.17 30.99
N ASP A 425 -31.91 28.32 31.38
CA ASP A 425 -32.92 29.18 30.77
C ASP A 425 -32.40 30.59 30.47
N SER A 426 -32.80 31.14 29.32
CA SER A 426 -33.31 32.52 29.28
C SER A 426 -34.11 32.79 28.01
N ASP A 427 -35.41 33.03 28.22
CA ASP A 427 -36.28 33.78 27.35
C ASP A 427 -35.70 35.17 27.03
N ALA A 428 -35.65 35.55 25.75
CA ALA A 428 -36.00 36.88 25.25
C ALA A 428 -35.97 36.95 23.71
N SER A 429 -37.16 37.02 23.11
CA SER A 429 -37.62 38.03 22.15
C SER A 429 -36.58 38.76 21.27
N ASP A 430 -36.64 38.51 19.96
CA ASP A 430 -36.69 39.49 18.83
C ASP A 430 -36.34 38.70 17.54
N GLY A 431 -37.11 38.64 16.45
CA GLY A 431 -37.89 39.70 15.83
C GLY A 431 -37.23 40.11 14.50
N CYS A 432 -37.29 39.28 13.45
CA CYS A 432 -37.07 39.68 12.03
C CYS A 432 -37.38 38.47 11.11
N LYS A 433 -38.57 38.32 10.52
CA LYS A 433 -39.06 38.94 9.25
C LYS A 433 -37.97 39.12 8.18
N PHE A 434 -37.97 38.23 7.18
CA PHE A 434 -37.79 38.44 5.73
C PHE A 434 -37.75 37.01 5.14
N GLY A 435 -38.43 36.61 4.07
CA GLY A 435 -39.24 37.29 3.07
C GLY A 435 -39.36 36.26 1.94
N LEU A 436 -40.58 35.82 1.67
CA LEU A 436 -40.95 34.97 0.54
C LEU A 436 -40.60 35.69 -0.77
N CYS A 437 -39.99 34.98 -1.72
CA CYS A 437 -40.19 35.22 -3.14
C CYS A 437 -40.39 33.87 -3.84
N ALA A 438 -41.65 33.55 -4.08
CA ALA A 438 -42.07 32.67 -5.15
C ALA A 438 -41.89 33.43 -6.48
N HIS A 439 -41.39 32.74 -7.51
CA HIS A 439 -41.59 33.12 -8.90
C HIS A 439 -42.25 31.94 -9.59
N GLU A 440 -43.58 32.01 -9.65
CA GLU A 440 -44.33 31.51 -10.79
C GLU A 440 -44.25 32.62 -11.84
N ASP A 441 -43.84 32.28 -13.06
CA ASP A 441 -44.30 32.95 -14.27
C ASP A 441 -44.26 31.90 -15.39
N ASP A 442 -45.47 31.55 -15.84
CA ASP A 442 -45.77 30.99 -17.14
C ASP A 442 -45.21 31.91 -18.24
N GLU A 443 -44.70 31.35 -19.33
CA GLU A 443 -45.10 31.81 -20.66
C GLU A 443 -44.75 30.79 -21.75
N GLU A 444 -45.74 30.56 -22.59
CA GLU A 444 -45.76 29.72 -23.79
C GLU A 444 -44.72 30.17 -24.83
N LEU A 445 -43.98 29.21 -25.41
CA LEU A 445 -43.80 29.01 -26.86
C LEU A 445 -43.08 27.70 -27.17
#